data_AF-A0A254NNS5-F1
#
_entry.id   AF-A0A254NNS5-F1
#
_cell.length_a   1.000
_cell.length_b   1.000
_cell.length_c   1.000
_cell.angle_alpha   90.00
_cell.angle_beta   90.00
_cell.angle_gamma   90.00
#
_symmetry.space_group_name_H-M   'P 1'
#
loop_
_entity.id
_entity.type
_entity.pdbx_description
1 polymer ?
#
loop_
_entity_poly.entity_id
_entity_poly.type
_entity_poly.pdbx_seq_one_letter_code
_entity_poly.pdbx_strand_id
1 'polypeptide(L)'
;MAYSAIRYQKNTCYIQDSLLGEVLKSIFIEVDNKVSSSSDKYGWLMQALNRWWGDFEDFPPGLKDIELDEWLVDAEKRSVFEEILILSLEKADEKIFAEILKFKTVLTA
;
A
#
# COMPACT_ATOMS: atom_id res chain seq x y z
N MET A 1 21.26 4.13 -0.21
CA MET A 1 19.96 3.51 -0.49
C MET A 1 18.90 4.58 -0.31
N ALA A 2 18.03 4.75 -1.30
CA ALA A 2 16.92 5.69 -1.21
C ALA A 2 15.75 5.04 -0.47
N TYR A 3 15.01 5.85 0.26
CA TYR A 3 13.82 5.45 1.00
C TYR A 3 12.69 6.39 0.65
N SER A 4 11.50 5.84 0.56
CA SER A 4 10.27 6.59 0.37
C SER A 4 9.43 6.51 1.65
N ALA A 5 8.61 7.53 1.86
CA ALA A 5 7.72 7.61 3.01
C ALA A 5 6.37 6.97 2.69
N ILE A 6 5.81 6.25 3.66
CA ILE A 6 4.40 5.87 3.71
C ILE A 6 3.77 6.74 4.79
N ARG A 7 2.81 7.58 4.41
CA ARG A 7 2.19 8.56 5.31
C ARG A 7 0.72 8.25 5.51
N TYR A 8 0.28 8.37 6.75
CA TYR A 8 -1.13 8.35 7.14
C TYR A 8 -1.30 9.19 8.39
N GLN A 9 -2.14 10.20 8.33
CA GLN A 9 -2.35 11.20 9.37
C GLN A 9 -1.04 11.82 9.84
N LYS A 10 -0.69 11.65 11.12
CA LYS A 10 0.58 12.15 11.70
C LYS A 10 1.69 11.11 11.70
N ASN A 11 1.42 9.94 11.13
CA ASN A 11 2.32 8.80 11.17
C ASN A 11 3.10 8.70 9.86
N THR A 12 4.35 8.29 9.98
CA THR A 12 5.21 8.06 8.83
C THR A 12 6.06 6.83 9.07
N CYS A 13 6.09 5.95 8.09
CA CYS A 13 7.04 4.85 8.02
C CYS A 13 7.89 4.98 6.75
N TYR A 14 9.08 4.38 6.75
CA TYR A 14 9.99 4.45 5.62
C TYR A 14 10.22 3.07 5.02
N ILE A 15 10.08 2.99 3.71
CA ILE A 15 10.28 1.78 2.90
C ILE A 15 11.45 1.99 1.96
N GLN A 16 12.25 0.95 1.76
CA GLN A 16 13.30 0.99 0.75
C GLN A 16 12.68 1.02 -0.64
N ASP A 17 13.12 1.94 -1.50
CA ASP A 17 12.58 2.05 -2.86
C ASP A 17 12.74 0.78 -3.68
N SER A 18 13.82 0.04 -3.42
CA SER A 18 14.09 -1.27 -4.06
C SER A 18 13.06 -2.33 -3.70
N LEU A 19 12.32 -2.17 -2.60
CA LEU A 19 11.29 -3.08 -2.13
C LEU A 19 9.87 -2.53 -2.36
N LEU A 20 9.72 -1.21 -2.52
CA LEU A 20 8.42 -0.57 -2.71
C LEU A 20 7.65 -1.15 -3.89
N GLY A 21 8.29 -1.37 -5.04
CA GLY A 21 7.63 -1.97 -6.20
C GLY A 21 7.15 -3.41 -5.95
N GLU A 22 7.93 -4.22 -5.23
CA GLU A 22 7.53 -5.59 -4.89
C GLU A 22 6.35 -5.60 -3.90
N VAL A 23 6.34 -4.68 -2.93
CA VAL A 23 5.23 -4.49 -1.99
C VAL A 23 3.96 -4.02 -2.69
N LEU A 24 4.04 -2.98 -3.53
CA LEU A 24 2.88 -2.49 -4.30
C LEU A 24 2.30 -3.59 -5.18
N LYS A 25 3.16 -4.40 -5.82
CA LYS A 25 2.73 -5.54 -6.64
C LYS A 25 2.03 -6.62 -5.80
N SER A 26 2.53 -6.92 -4.61
CA SER A 26 1.90 -7.88 -3.69
C SER A 26 0.50 -7.40 -3.25
N ILE A 27 0.37 -6.12 -2.90
CA ILE A 27 -0.92 -5.51 -2.54
C ILE A 27 -1.87 -5.51 -3.76
N PHE A 28 -1.37 -5.17 -4.94
CA PHE A 28 -2.13 -5.16 -6.19
C PHE A 28 -2.78 -6.50 -6.50
N ILE A 29 -2.03 -7.61 -6.36
CA ILE A 29 -2.57 -8.96 -6.61
C ILE A 29 -3.78 -9.25 -5.72
N GLU A 30 -3.72 -8.89 -4.44
CA GLU A 30 -4.83 -9.12 -3.52
C GLU A 30 -6.04 -8.22 -3.79
N VAL A 31 -5.79 -6.97 -4.19
CA VAL A 31 -6.86 -6.06 -4.61
C VAL A 31 -7.52 -6.55 -5.90
N ASP A 32 -6.76 -6.99 -6.89
CA ASP A 32 -7.28 -7.51 -8.16
C ASP A 32 -8.19 -8.74 -7.96
N ASN A 33 -7.75 -9.66 -7.10
CA ASN A 33 -8.55 -10.82 -6.69
C ASN A 33 -9.89 -10.41 -6.04
N LYS A 34 -9.88 -9.37 -5.21
CA LYS A 34 -11.06 -8.88 -4.49
C LYS A 34 -11.98 -8.03 -5.38
N VAL A 35 -11.43 -7.19 -6.25
CA VAL A 35 -12.18 -6.40 -7.24
C VAL A 35 -12.93 -7.31 -8.19
N SER A 36 -12.30 -8.40 -8.64
CA SER A 36 -12.96 -9.42 -9.47
C SER A 36 -14.20 -10.03 -8.80
N SER A 37 -14.24 -10.04 -7.47
CA SER A 37 -15.37 -10.53 -6.68
C SER A 37 -16.39 -9.45 -6.30
N SER A 38 -15.95 -8.21 -6.06
CA SER A 38 -16.80 -7.09 -5.62
C SER A 38 -16.19 -5.74 -6.00
N SER A 39 -16.43 -5.30 -7.23
CA SER A 39 -15.87 -4.06 -7.76
C SER A 39 -16.30 -2.82 -6.95
N ASP A 40 -17.55 -2.77 -6.50
CA ASP A 40 -18.08 -1.61 -5.74
C ASP A 40 -17.34 -1.36 -4.42
N LYS A 41 -16.89 -2.44 -3.75
CA LYS A 41 -16.19 -2.35 -2.46
C LYS A 41 -14.71 -2.02 -2.61
N TYR A 42 -14.04 -2.58 -3.63
CA TYR A 42 -12.57 -2.52 -3.76
C TYR A 42 -12.07 -1.64 -4.91
N GLY A 43 -12.95 -1.18 -5.80
CA GLY A 43 -12.56 -0.47 -7.03
C GLY A 43 -11.82 0.84 -6.78
N TRP A 44 -12.15 1.55 -5.69
CA TRP A 44 -11.42 2.76 -5.29
C TRP A 44 -9.97 2.46 -4.90
N LEU A 45 -9.70 1.31 -4.28
CA LEU A 45 -8.36 0.94 -3.85
C LEU A 45 -7.49 0.53 -5.05
N MET A 46 -8.09 -0.05 -6.08
CA MET A 46 -7.42 -0.29 -7.36
C MET A 46 -6.99 1.04 -8.01
N GLN A 47 -7.83 2.08 -7.94
CA GLN A 47 -7.46 3.41 -8.42
C GLN A 47 -6.30 4.02 -7.61
N ALA A 48 -6.33 3.86 -6.28
CA ALA A 48 -5.25 4.31 -5.40
C ALA A 48 -3.90 3.64 -5.76
N LEU A 49 -3.92 2.32 -5.92
CA LEU A 49 -2.73 1.54 -6.29
C LEU A 49 -2.16 1.94 -7.64
N ASN A 50 -3.01 2.17 -8.64
CA ASN A 50 -2.55 2.63 -9.95
C ASN A 50 -1.85 3.99 -9.86
N ARG A 51 -2.35 4.90 -9.01
CA ARG A 51 -1.69 6.18 -8.78
C ARG A 51 -0.35 6.01 -8.08
N TRP A 52 -0.31 5.26 -6.99
CA TRP A 52 0.93 4.96 -6.28
C TRP A 52 1.96 4.23 -7.15
N TRP A 53 1.51 3.37 -8.07
CA TRP A 53 2.37 2.73 -9.05
C TRP A 53 2.93 3.74 -10.06
N GLY A 54 2.09 4.64 -10.59
CA GLY A 54 2.53 5.74 -11.44
C GLY A 54 3.57 6.61 -10.74
N ASP A 55 3.31 7.01 -9.49
CA ASP A 55 4.28 7.78 -8.68
C ASP A 55 5.59 6.98 -8.49
N PHE A 56 5.51 5.67 -8.29
CA PHE A 56 6.69 4.82 -8.20
C PHE A 56 7.50 4.76 -9.50
N GLU A 57 6.87 4.80 -10.68
CA GLU A 57 7.55 4.77 -11.97
C GLU A 57 8.11 6.15 -12.38
N ASP A 58 7.35 7.21 -12.10
CA ASP A 58 7.64 8.56 -12.61
C ASP A 58 8.59 9.36 -11.71
N PHE A 59 8.58 9.13 -10.39
CA PHE A 59 9.44 9.87 -9.47
C PHE A 59 10.83 9.24 -9.31
N PRO A 60 11.89 10.06 -9.11
CA PRO A 60 13.22 9.54 -8.83
C PRO A 60 13.26 8.84 -7.47
N PRO A 61 14.25 7.96 -7.25
CA PRO A 61 14.42 7.33 -5.95
C PRO A 61 14.52 8.34 -4.79
N GLY A 62 13.79 8.10 -3.72
CA GLY A 62 13.70 8.92 -2.52
C GLY A 62 12.54 9.91 -2.52
N LEU A 63 11.75 9.97 -3.60
CA LEU A 63 10.58 10.82 -3.75
C LEU A 63 9.30 10.04 -4.09
N LYS A 64 9.31 8.70 -3.97
CA LYS A 64 8.19 7.81 -4.32
C LYS A 64 7.24 7.63 -3.13
N ASP A 65 6.89 8.74 -2.51
CA ASP A 65 6.12 8.73 -1.27
C ASP A 65 4.69 8.24 -1.52
N ILE A 66 4.18 7.45 -0.59
CA ILE A 66 2.81 6.93 -0.60
C ILE A 66 1.98 7.74 0.39
N GLU A 67 1.01 8.48 -0.13
CA GLU A 67 0.03 9.24 0.66
C GLU A 67 -1.27 8.43 0.80
N LEU A 68 -1.56 8.00 2.03
CA LEU A 68 -2.73 7.17 2.33
C LEU A 68 -3.97 8.01 2.71
N ASP A 69 -3.79 9.22 3.25
CA ASP A 69 -4.90 10.04 3.75
C ASP A 69 -5.89 10.43 2.65
N GLU A 70 -5.41 10.57 1.42
CA GLU A 70 -6.26 10.87 0.27
C GLU A 70 -7.30 9.78 -0.01
N TRP A 71 -6.97 8.53 0.30
CA TRP A 71 -7.79 7.37 -0.05
C TRP A 71 -8.53 6.78 1.16
N LEU A 72 -7.89 6.78 2.34
CA LEU A 72 -8.40 6.19 3.58
C LEU A 72 -9.19 7.23 4.41
N VAL A 73 -10.16 7.87 3.75
CA VAL A 73 -10.92 9.03 4.29
C VAL A 73 -11.94 8.67 5.39
N ASP A 74 -12.28 7.39 5.51
CA ASP A 74 -13.26 6.90 6.48
C ASP A 74 -12.85 5.53 7.05
N ALA A 75 -13.55 5.11 8.11
CA ALA A 75 -13.25 3.87 8.82
C ALA A 75 -13.51 2.62 7.97
N GLU A 76 -14.45 2.68 7.02
CA GLU A 76 -14.75 1.57 6.12
C GLU A 76 -13.58 1.34 5.17
N LYS A 77 -13.14 2.38 4.46
CA LYS A 77 -12.00 2.30 3.53
C LYS A 77 -10.71 1.89 4.24
N ARG A 78 -10.49 2.41 5.45
CA ARG A 78 -9.40 1.94 6.30
C ARG A 78 -9.49 0.44 6.58
N SER A 79 -10.66 -0.04 7.02
CA SER A 79 -10.86 -1.47 7.30
C SER A 79 -10.69 -2.34 6.06
N VAL A 80 -11.11 -1.86 4.89
CA VAL A 80 -10.92 -2.54 3.61
C VAL A 80 -9.44 -2.65 3.28
N PHE A 81 -8.67 -1.58 3.44
CA PHE A 81 -7.23 -1.61 3.18
C PHE A 81 -6.50 -2.51 4.20
N GLU A 82 -6.87 -2.47 5.47
CA GLU A 82 -6.35 -3.39 6.50
C GLU A 82 -6.62 -4.86 6.15
N GLU A 83 -7.81 -5.21 5.64
CA GLU A 83 -8.14 -6.56 5.16
C GLU A 83 -7.17 -7.00 4.06
N ILE A 84 -6.91 -6.13 3.08
CA ILE A 84 -5.97 -6.40 1.98
C ILE A 84 -4.55 -6.59 2.50
N LEU A 85 -4.08 -5.73 3.41
CA LEU A 85 -2.73 -5.86 3.98
C LEU A 85 -2.55 -7.19 4.71
N ILE A 86 -3.58 -7.68 5.42
CA ILE A 86 -3.54 -9.00 6.07
C ILE A 86 -3.38 -10.11 5.02
N LEU A 87 -4.17 -10.08 3.95
CA LEU A 87 -4.07 -11.07 2.87
C LEU A 87 -2.71 -11.03 2.16
N SER A 88 -2.15 -9.84 1.95
CA SER A 88 -0.82 -9.69 1.38
C SER A 88 0.26 -10.25 2.30
N LEU A 89 0.15 -10.06 3.62
CA LEU A 89 1.08 -10.61 4.62
C LEU A 89 1.05 -12.14 4.66
N GLU A 90 -0.11 -12.77 4.50
CA GLU A 90 -0.24 -14.24 4.49
C GLU A 90 0.52 -14.90 3.34
N LYS A 91 0.73 -14.16 2.24
CA LYS A 91 1.39 -14.65 1.02
C LYS A 91 2.77 -14.02 0.80
N ALA A 92 3.20 -13.13 1.69
CA ALA A 92 4.47 -12.43 1.59
C ALA A 92 5.63 -13.39 1.91
N ASP A 93 6.72 -13.26 1.16
CA ASP A 93 7.99 -13.84 1.56
C ASP A 93 8.67 -13.00 2.67
N GLU A 94 9.72 -13.54 3.29
CA GLU A 94 10.44 -12.85 4.37
C GLU A 94 10.98 -11.48 3.98
N LYS A 95 11.27 -11.27 2.68
CA LYS A 95 11.89 -10.04 2.16
C LYS A 95 10.89 -8.89 2.15
N ILE A 96 9.65 -9.11 1.70
CA ILE A 96 8.62 -8.06 1.63
C ILE A 96 7.68 -8.04 2.84
N PHE A 97 7.65 -9.10 3.66
CA PHE A 97 6.79 -9.18 4.85
C PHE A 97 6.98 -7.99 5.78
N ALA A 98 8.24 -7.68 6.13
CA ALA A 98 8.56 -6.57 7.02
C ALA A 98 8.13 -5.21 6.44
N GLU A 99 8.17 -5.07 5.12
CA GLU A 99 7.80 -3.84 4.42
C GLU A 99 6.28 -3.67 4.32
N ILE A 100 5.51 -4.74 4.07
CA ILE A 100 4.04 -4.72 4.14
C ILE A 100 3.59 -4.43 5.59
N LEU A 101 4.31 -4.94 6.59
CA LEU A 101 3.99 -4.67 7.99
C LEU A 101 4.11 -3.18 8.35
N LYS A 102 4.97 -2.42 7.65
CA LYS A 102 5.05 -0.95 7.84
C LYS A 102 3.78 -0.24 7.39
N PHE A 103 3.18 -0.66 6.28
CA PHE A 103 1.85 -0.17 5.86
C PHE A 103 0.81 -0.44 6.94
N LYS A 104 0.81 -1.62 7.56
CA LYS A 104 -0.12 -1.91 8.66
C LYS A 104 0.18 -1.05 9.89
N THR A 105 1.46 -0.88 10.21
CA THR A 105 1.92 -0.13 11.39
C THR A 105 1.52 1.34 11.31
N VAL A 106 1.66 1.99 10.14
CA VAL A 106 1.34 3.41 9.97
C VAL A 106 -0.16 3.70 10.17
N LEU A 107 -1.03 2.70 9.97
CA LEU A 107 -2.48 2.81 10.23
C LEU A 107 -2.82 2.76 11.71
N THR A 108 -1.96 2.18 12.54
CA THR A 108 -2.20 1.93 13.98
C THR A 108 -1.38 2.79 14.93
N ALA A 109 -0.37 3.48 14.43
CA ALA A 109 0.49 4.39 15.20
C ALA A 109 -0.29 5.64 15.67
#